data_AF-A0A963FJ28-F1
#
_entry.id   AF-A0A963FJ28-F1
#
_cell.length_a   1.000
_cell.length_b   1.000
_cell.length_c   1.000
_cell.angle_alpha   90.00
_cell.angle_beta   90.00
_cell.angle_gamma   90.00
#
_symmetry.space_group_name_H-M   'P 1'
#
loop_
_entity.id
_entity.type
_entity.pdbx_description
1 polymer ?
#
loop_
_entity_poly.entity_id
_entity_poly.type
_entity_poly.pdbx_seq_one_letter_code
_entity_poly.pdbx_strand_id
1 'polypeptide(L)' 'MTQIASHPSFEALGSRRVPSLNLDVNEYRHRKTGARHFHLAADDRNNAFLVAFLTVPQDSTGVAHIL' A
#
# COMPACT_ATOMS: atom_id res chain seq x y z
N MET A 1 -12.01 -18.91 4.83
CA MET A 1 -11.16 -17.71 4.79
C MET A 1 -10.10 -17.94 3.74
N THR A 2 -10.16 -17.24 2.61
CA THR A 2 -9.19 -17.42 1.52
C THR A 2 -7.84 -16.88 1.99
N GLN A 3 -6.83 -17.74 2.09
CA GLN A 3 -5.50 -17.35 2.53
C GLN A 3 -4.84 -16.51 1.43
N ILE A 4 -4.50 -15.26 1.76
CA ILE A 4 -3.80 -14.35 0.85
C ILE A 4 -2.34 -14.82 0.78
N ALA A 5 -1.82 -15.09 -0.42
CA ALA A 5 -0.42 -15.41 -0.60
C ALA A 5 0.45 -14.19 -0.22
N SER A 6 1.45 -14.39 0.64
CA SER A 6 2.42 -13.34 0.99
C SER A 6 3.85 -13.86 0.87
N HIS A 7 4.76 -12.96 0.48
CA HIS A 7 6.20 -13.23 0.52
C HIS A 7 6.66 -13.33 1.99
N PRO A 8 7.64 -14.19 2.35
CA PRO A 8 8.06 -14.39 3.75
C PRO A 8 8.44 -13.11 4.52
N SER A 9 8.98 -12.11 3.82
CA SER A 9 9.32 -10.79 4.39
C SER A 9 8.10 -9.95 4.79
N PHE A 10 6.89 -10.36 4.43
CA PHE A 10 5.64 -9.64 4.68
C PHE A 10 4.67 -10.50 5.51
N GLU A 11 4.04 -9.85 6.48
CA GLU A 11 2.90 -10.35 7.19
C GLU A 11 1.62 -9.89 6.48
N ALA A 12 0.72 -10.82 6.15
CA ALA A 12 -0.61 -10.48 5.62
C ALA A 12 -1.52 -10.09 6.78
N LEU A 13 -2.09 -8.89 6.73
CA LEU A 13 -2.94 -8.34 7.79
C LEU A 13 -4.42 -8.55 7.50
N GLY A 14 -4.83 -8.54 6.24
CA GLY A 14 -6.23 -8.78 5.86
C GLY A 14 -6.53 -8.52 4.39
N SER A 15 -7.77 -8.85 4.00
CA SER A 15 -8.32 -8.55 2.67
C SER A 15 -9.75 -8.02 2.79
N ARG A 16 -10.12 -7.09 1.93
CA ARG A 16 -11.48 -6.57 1.81
C ARG A 16 -11.85 -6.26 0.36
N ARG A 17 -12.99 -6.77 -0.10
CA ARG A 17 -13.60 -6.37 -1.36
C ARG A 17 -14.13 -4.94 -1.26
N VAL A 18 -13.90 -4.13 -2.29
CA VAL A 18 -14.49 -2.79 -2.45
C VAL A 18 -15.35 -2.80 -3.72
N PRO A 19 -16.66 -3.14 -3.62
CA PRO A 19 -17.50 -3.38 -4.79
C PRO A 19 -17.63 -2.16 -5.72
N SER A 20 -17.71 -0.95 -5.16
CA SER A 20 -17.83 0.30 -5.93
C SER A 20 -16.62 0.58 -6.82
N LEU A 21 -15.46 -0.02 -6.53
CA LEU A 21 -14.23 0.09 -7.31
C LEU A 21 -13.89 -1.21 -8.06
N ASN A 22 -14.75 -2.23 -7.97
CA ASN A 22 -14.55 -3.55 -8.56
C ASN A 22 -13.17 -4.20 -8.24
N LEU A 23 -12.62 -3.99 -7.04
CA LEU A 23 -11.30 -4.48 -6.65
C LEU A 23 -11.25 -5.06 -5.24
N ASP A 24 -10.21 -5.84 -4.95
CA ASP A 24 -9.88 -6.34 -3.61
C ASP A 24 -8.66 -5.59 -3.05
N VAL A 25 -8.76 -5.12 -1.81
CA VAL A 25 -7.65 -4.50 -1.10
C VAL A 25 -7.03 -5.54 -0.18
N ASN A 26 -5.77 -5.86 -0.41
CA ASN A 26 -4.96 -6.73 0.46
C ASN A 26 -3.95 -5.89 1.22
N GLU A 27 -3.95 -5.99 2.54
CA GLU A 27 -3.06 -5.25 3.42
C GLU A 27 -1.94 -6.14 3.95
N TYR A 28 -0.71 -5.64 3.91
CA TYR A 28 0.48 -6.31 4.41
C TYR A 28 1.38 -5.36 5.21
N ARG A 29 2.21 -5.95 6.07
CA ARG A 29 3.28 -5.26 6.80
C ARG A 29 4.62 -5.90 6.53
N HIS A 30 5.60 -5.10 6.11
CA HIS A 30 6.97 -5.57 5.96
C HIS A 30 7.58 -5.83 7.33
N ARG A 31 8.06 -7.07 7.57
CA ARG A 31 8.52 -7.52 8.90
C ARG A 31 9.71 -6.73 9.41
N LYS A 32 10.68 -6.39 8.54
CA LYS A 32 11.92 -5.73 8.95
C LYS A 32 11.76 -4.24 9.24
N THR A 33 10.95 -3.53 8.44
CA THR A 33 10.85 -2.05 8.52
C THR A 33 9.53 -1.57 9.10
N GLY A 34 8.53 -2.44 9.25
CA GLY A 34 7.18 -2.06 9.63
C GLY A 34 6.38 -1.35 8.54
N ALA A 35 6.96 -1.15 7.35
CA ALA A 35 6.30 -0.46 6.23
C ALA A 35 4.97 -1.13 5.86
N ARG A 36 3.94 -0.31 5.63
CA ARG A 36 2.63 -0.78 5.17
C ARG A 36 2.64 -0.93 3.66
N HIS A 37 2.03 -1.99 3.18
CA HIS A 37 1.83 -2.25 1.75
C HIS A 37 0.34 -2.55 1.52
N PHE A 38 -0.26 -1.86 0.55
CA PHE A 38 -1.59 -2.16 0.07
C PHE A 38 -1.50 -2.63 -1.38
N HIS A 39 -2.04 -3.81 -1.67
CA HIS A 39 -2.21 -4.29 -3.03
C HIS A 39 -3.68 -4.19 -3.41
N LEU A 40 -3.96 -3.42 -4.46
CA LEU A 40 -5.30 -3.23 -5.00
C LEU A 40 -5.43 -4.16 -6.22
N ALA A 41 -5.99 -5.35 -5.99
CA ALA A 41 -6.16 -6.36 -7.03
C ALA A 41 -7.42 -6.05 -7.85
N ALA A 42 -7.22 -5.75 -9.14
CA ALA A 42 -8.29 -5.54 -10.11
C ALA A 42 -7.98 -6.33 -11.39
N ASP A 43 -9.01 -6.70 -12.16
CA ASP A 43 -8.85 -7.26 -13.51
C ASP A 43 -8.60 -6.12 -14.51
N ASP A 44 -7.48 -5.43 -14.33
CA ASP A 44 -6.99 -4.36 -15.19
C ASP A 44 -5.51 -4.59 -15.49
N ARG A 45 -5.12 -4.44 -16.76
CA ARG A 45 -3.74 -4.62 -17.20
C ARG A 45 -2.87 -3.38 -16.95
N ASN A 46 -3.49 -2.22 -16.76
CA ASN A 46 -2.79 -0.98 -16.47
C ASN A 46 -2.39 -0.92 -14.99
N ASN A 47 -1.22 -1.44 -14.69
CA ASN A 47 -0.70 -1.49 -13.34
C ASN A 47 -0.07 -0.14 -12.95
N ALA A 48 -0.29 0.27 -11.71
CA ALA A 48 0.34 1.44 -11.11
C ALA A 48 1.04 1.08 -9.80
N PHE A 49 2.10 1.82 -9.46
CA PHE A 49 2.82 1.70 -8.21
C PHE A 49 2.96 3.07 -7.55
N LEU A 50 2.75 3.13 -6.24
CA LEU A 50 2.89 4.34 -5.46
C LEU A 50 3.64 4.03 -4.15
N VAL A 51 4.58 4.91 -3.81
CA VAL A 51 5.21 4.96 -2.49
C VAL A 51 4.92 6.33 -1.87
N ALA A 52 4.59 6.34 -0.58
CA ALA A 52 4.27 7.57 0.13
C ALA A 52 5.13 7.66 1.40
N PHE A 53 5.68 8.85 1.64
CA PHE A 53 6.37 9.21 2.86
C PHE A 53 5.60 10.33 3.55
N LEU A 54 5.52 10.29 4.88
CA LEU A 54 4.93 11.38 5.65
C LEU A 54 5.94 12.53 5.72
N THR A 55 5.69 13.60 4.97
CA THR A 55 6.51 14.81 4.95
C THR A 55 5.72 15.97 5.57
N VAL A 56 5.80 16.12 6.90
CA VAL A 56 5.13 17.24 7.61
C VAL A 56 6.07 18.46 7.62
N PRO A 57 5.83 19.50 6.80
CA PRO A 57 6.70 20.68 6.78
C PRO A 57 6.60 21.44 8.11
N GLN A 58 7.73 21.99 8.57
CA GLN A 58 7.81 22.83 9.78
C GLN A 58 7.92 24.32 9.45
N ASP A 59 8.05 24.66 8.17
CA ASP A 59 8.15 26.02 7.66
C ASP A 59 7.64 26.11 6.21
N SER A 60 7.65 27.33 5.66
CA SER A 60 7.17 27.64 4.30
C SER A 60 8.28 27.60 3.23
N THR A 61 9.40 26.94 3.48
CA THR A 61 10.52 26.88 2.50
C THR A 61 10.22 26.01 1.28
N GLY A 62 9.19 25.15 1.37
CA GLY A 62 8.85 24.22 0.31
C GLY A 62 9.78 23.00 0.23
N VAL A 63 10.58 22.72 1.27
CA VAL A 63 11.57 21.62 1.27
C VAL A 63 11.00 20.25 0.85
N ALA A 64 9.76 19.93 1.21
CA ALA A 64 9.12 18.67 0.81
C ALA A 64 8.69 18.62 -0.68
N HIS A 65 8.49 19.78 -1.33
CA HIS A 65 8.18 19.87 -2.76
C HIS A 65 9.43 19.89 -3.64
N ILE A 66 10.58 20.31 -3.09
CA ILE A 66 11.87 20.29 -3.79
C ILE A 66 12.44 18.87 -3.85
N LEU A 67 12.04 18.01 -2.90
CA LEU A 67 12.39 16.60 -2.83
C LEU A 67 11.86 15.77 -4.04
#